data_AF-A0A537QDR9-F1
#
_entry.id   AF-A0A537QDR9-F1
#
_cell.length_a   1.000
_cell.length_b   1.000
_cell.length_c   1.000
_cell.angle_alpha   90.00
_cell.angle_beta   90.00
_cell.angle_gamma   90.00
#
_symmetry.space_group_name_H-M   'P 1'
#
loop_
_entity.id
_entity.type
_entity.pdbx_description
1 polymer ?
#
loop_
_entity_poly.entity_id
_entity_poly.type
_entity_poly.pdbx_seq_one_letter_code
_entity_poly.pdbx_strand_id
1 'polypeptide(L)'
;MTVAEETGELRNPGLPGIDEFDTLIYGSPPLAYPATLSQYVIYNTPDPAYVTGRINVSAFANLGSAPWPFTNTNVPLNGHICIPRGRGPFPLAVFAHGNHNPFENSTPGYLYLCQLTTRGPSFISST
;
A
#
# COMPACT_ATOMS: atom_id res chain seq x y z
N MET A 1 10.62 -39.91 -0.30
CA MET A 1 9.84 -38.68 -0.13
C MET A 1 9.77 -38.04 -1.49
N THR A 2 8.69 -38.28 -2.23
CA THR A 2 8.52 -37.77 -3.59
C THR A 2 7.92 -36.38 -3.47
N VAL A 3 8.69 -35.34 -3.83
CA VAL A 3 8.13 -34.01 -4.03
C VAL A 3 7.24 -34.11 -5.27
N ALA A 4 5.93 -34.03 -5.08
CA ALA A 4 5.00 -33.85 -6.18
C ALA A 4 5.28 -32.47 -6.80
N GLU A 5 5.68 -32.47 -8.06
CA GLU A 5 5.75 -31.25 -8.86
C GLU A 5 4.30 -30.81 -9.12
N GLU A 6 3.87 -29.73 -8.46
CA GLU A 6 2.56 -29.14 -8.69
C GLU A 6 2.58 -28.48 -10.07
N THR A 7 2.25 -29.24 -11.12
CA THR A 7 2.02 -28.72 -12.46
C THR A 7 0.65 -28.01 -12.49
N GLY A 8 0.54 -26.92 -11.72
CA GLY A 8 -0.62 -26.05 -11.73
C GLY A 8 -0.59 -25.20 -12.99
N GLU A 9 -1.59 -25.35 -13.86
CA GLU A 9 -1.82 -24.48 -14.99
C GLU A 9 -1.79 -23.01 -14.53
N LEU A 10 -0.92 -22.20 -15.13
CA LEU A 10 -0.84 -20.78 -14.81
C LEU A 10 -2.15 -20.11 -15.20
N ARG A 11 -2.91 -19.69 -14.20
CA ARG A 11 -4.17 -18.98 -14.43
C ARG A 11 -3.88 -17.64 -15.09
N ASN A 12 -4.84 -17.18 -15.90
CA ASN A 12 -4.76 -15.87 -16.55
C ASN A 12 -4.61 -14.75 -15.49
N PRO A 13 -3.47 -14.04 -15.43
CA PRO A 13 -3.23 -12.99 -14.43
C PRO A 13 -4.07 -11.72 -14.68
N GLY A 14 -4.77 -11.63 -15.81
CA GLY A 14 -5.72 -10.57 -16.11
C GLY A 14 -7.14 -10.80 -15.56
N LEU A 15 -7.40 -11.95 -14.92
CA LEU A 15 -8.66 -12.23 -14.23
C LEU A 15 -8.51 -11.97 -12.72
N PRO A 16 -9.60 -11.60 -12.01
CA PRO A 16 -9.56 -11.46 -10.57
C PRO A 16 -9.08 -12.74 -9.86
N GLY A 17 -8.37 -12.55 -8.74
CA GLY A 17 -7.98 -13.64 -7.86
C GLY A 17 -9.18 -14.31 -7.21
N ILE A 18 -8.98 -15.52 -6.70
CA ILE A 18 -10.06 -16.37 -6.16
C ILE A 18 -10.28 -16.17 -4.66
N ASP A 19 -9.30 -15.61 -3.97
CA ASP A 19 -9.38 -15.39 -2.54
C ASP A 19 -10.01 -14.03 -2.26
N GLU A 20 -10.95 -13.98 -1.31
CA GLU A 20 -11.45 -12.72 -0.77
C GLU A 20 -10.37 -12.05 0.08
N PHE A 21 -10.42 -10.72 0.22
CA PHE A 21 -9.49 -9.98 1.05
C PHE A 21 -10.16 -8.81 1.77
N ASP A 22 -9.59 -8.43 2.90
CA ASP A 22 -9.92 -7.22 3.63
C ASP A 22 -8.91 -6.11 3.27
N THR A 23 -9.36 -4.86 3.30
CA THR A 23 -8.47 -3.70 3.12
C THR A 23 -8.36 -2.92 4.43
N LEU A 24 -7.13 -2.60 4.82
CA LEU A 24 -6.82 -1.81 6.00
C LEU A 24 -5.93 -0.62 5.64
N ILE A 25 -5.97 0.42 6.46
CA ILE A 25 -5.11 1.61 6.33
C ILE A 25 -4.07 1.59 7.43
N TYR A 26 -2.80 1.72 7.07
CA TYR A 26 -1.71 1.93 8.02
C TYR A 26 -1.14 3.34 7.87
N GLY A 27 -0.52 3.84 8.93
CA GLY A 27 0.09 5.16 8.88
C GLY A 27 0.84 5.57 10.13
N SER A 28 1.40 6.77 10.08
CA SER A 28 2.28 7.33 11.13
C SER A 28 1.61 8.49 11.87
N PRO A 29 0.54 8.24 12.66
CA PRO A 29 -0.17 9.30 13.38
C PRO A 29 0.77 10.02 14.37
N PRO A 30 0.51 11.29 14.69
CA PRO A 30 -0.60 12.09 14.17
C PRO A 30 -0.36 12.53 12.71
N LEU A 31 -1.40 12.44 11.89
CA LEU A 31 -1.43 12.97 10.53
C LEU A 31 -2.60 13.96 10.43
N ALA A 32 -2.34 15.09 9.77
CA ALA A 32 -3.28 16.20 9.65
C ALA A 32 -3.25 16.77 8.23
N TYR A 33 -3.47 15.91 7.24
CA TYR A 33 -3.64 16.34 5.85
C TYR A 33 -4.83 17.30 5.75
N PRO A 34 -4.67 18.48 5.12
CA PRO A 34 -5.75 19.44 4.92
C PRO A 34 -6.78 18.92 3.90
N ALA A 35 -7.98 19.48 3.91
CA ALA A 35 -9.04 19.12 2.96
C ALA A 35 -8.67 19.35 1.48
N THR A 36 -7.72 20.26 1.22
CA THR A 36 -7.14 20.48 -0.12
C THR A 36 -6.33 19.29 -0.63
N LEU A 37 -5.90 18.41 0.27
CA LEU A 37 -5.23 17.13 0.00
C LEU A 37 -6.19 15.96 0.29
N SER A 38 -7.42 16.04 -0.23
CA SER A 38 -8.54 15.13 0.08
C SER A 38 -8.19 13.64 -0.09
N GLN A 39 -7.38 13.29 -1.09
CA GLN A 39 -6.91 11.92 -1.33
C GLN A 39 -6.04 11.33 -0.22
N TYR A 40 -5.45 12.17 0.64
CA TYR A 40 -4.60 11.77 1.75
C TYR A 40 -5.31 11.83 3.11
N VAL A 41 -6.50 12.45 3.19
CA VAL A 41 -7.24 12.61 4.45
C VAL A 41 -7.56 11.26 5.10
N ILE A 42 -7.69 10.19 4.31
CA ILE A 42 -7.88 8.83 4.82
C ILE A 42 -6.77 8.38 5.78
N TYR A 43 -5.54 8.89 5.59
CA TYR A 43 -4.38 8.57 6.44
C TYR A 43 -4.37 9.35 7.76
N ASN A 44 -5.28 10.30 7.97
CA ASN A 44 -5.42 10.97 9.27
C ASN A 44 -5.95 10.02 10.35
N THR A 45 -6.62 8.94 9.96
CA THR A 45 -7.22 7.95 10.87
C THR A 45 -6.85 6.52 10.43
N PRO A 46 -5.57 6.11 10.53
CA PRO A 46 -5.18 4.74 10.22
C PRO A 46 -5.74 3.78 11.27
N ASP A 47 -5.71 2.49 10.95
CA ASP A 47 -6.06 1.45 11.91
C ASP A 47 -5.08 1.50 13.11
N PRO A 48 -5.57 1.57 14.36
CA PRO A 48 -4.73 1.72 15.54
C PRO A 48 -3.78 0.53 15.77
N ALA A 49 -4.04 -0.64 15.17
CA ALA A 49 -3.15 -1.78 15.23
C ALA A 49 -1.98 -1.71 14.21
N TYR A 50 -2.07 -0.82 13.21
CA TYR A 50 -1.12 -0.72 12.10
C TYR A 50 -0.45 0.65 12.04
N VAL A 51 0.29 0.96 13.10
CA VAL A 51 1.08 2.19 13.24
C VAL A 51 2.49 2.00 12.71
N THR A 52 2.98 2.96 11.93
CA THR A 52 4.31 2.95 11.32
C THR A 52 5.17 4.15 11.72
N GLY A 53 6.47 4.05 11.45
CA GLY A 53 7.44 5.12 11.65
C GLY A 53 7.50 6.13 10.50
N ARG A 54 8.33 7.14 10.69
CA ARG A 54 8.61 8.20 9.71
C ARG A 54 10.03 8.07 9.19
N ILE A 55 10.29 8.53 7.97
CA ILE A 55 11.59 8.41 7.31
C ILE A 55 12.15 9.78 6.89
N ASN A 56 13.48 9.83 6.82
CA ASN A 56 14.20 10.97 6.24
C ASN A 56 14.55 10.66 4.78
N VAL A 57 13.97 11.42 3.86
CA VAL A 57 14.21 11.32 2.41
C VAL A 57 15.04 12.48 1.87
N SER A 58 15.50 13.40 2.72
CA SER A 58 16.16 14.65 2.30
C SER A 58 17.45 14.43 1.52
N ALA A 59 18.05 13.24 1.62
CA ALA A 59 19.25 12.88 0.87
C ALA A 59 18.99 12.61 -0.62
N PHE A 60 17.75 12.30 -1.01
CA PHE A 60 17.42 11.87 -2.37
C PHE A 60 16.10 12.40 -2.93
N ALA A 61 15.29 13.12 -2.14
CA ALA A 61 14.02 13.68 -2.59
C ALA A 61 13.75 15.09 -2.03
N ASN A 62 13.07 15.90 -2.84
CA ASN A 62 12.48 17.17 -2.42
C ASN A 62 10.96 17.14 -2.60
N LEU A 63 10.20 17.23 -1.50
CA LEU A 63 8.74 17.13 -1.51
C LEU A 63 8.03 18.34 -2.12
N GLY A 64 8.78 19.40 -2.44
CA GLY A 64 8.25 20.58 -3.12
C GLY A 64 7.35 21.44 -2.24
N SER A 65 6.38 22.12 -2.87
CA SER A 65 5.55 23.16 -2.25
C SER A 65 4.13 22.73 -1.89
N ALA A 66 3.80 21.44 -2.00
CA ALA A 66 2.48 20.99 -1.56
C ALA A 66 2.31 21.26 -0.06
N PRO A 67 1.06 21.44 0.43
CA PRO A 67 0.79 21.77 1.83
C PRO A 67 0.92 20.53 2.73
N TRP A 68 2.09 19.89 2.70
CA TRP A 68 2.40 18.71 3.48
C TRP A 68 2.41 19.05 4.98
N PRO A 69 1.79 18.21 5.83
CA PRO A 69 1.88 18.35 7.28
C PRO A 69 3.20 17.79 7.84
N PHE A 70 4.23 17.63 7.01
CA PHE A 70 5.53 17.05 7.36
C PHE A 70 6.64 17.63 6.48
N THR A 71 7.89 17.39 6.88
CA THR A 71 9.10 17.80 6.17
C THR A 71 9.78 16.61 5.50
N ASN A 72 10.74 16.87 4.60
CA ASN A 72 11.54 15.81 3.95
C ASN A 72 12.33 14.95 4.95
N THR A 73 12.52 15.40 6.18
CA THR A 73 13.21 14.66 7.24
C THR A 73 12.27 13.82 8.10
N ASN A 74 10.96 13.92 7.91
CA ASN A 74 9.94 13.32 8.78
C ASN A 74 8.70 12.83 8.01
N VAL A 75 8.93 12.18 6.88
CA VAL A 75 7.87 11.70 5.96
C VAL A 75 7.16 10.49 6.57
N PRO A 76 5.83 10.49 6.66
CA PRO A 76 5.08 9.34 7.15
C PRO A 76 5.11 8.17 6.18
N LEU A 77 5.16 6.95 6.72
CA LEU A 77 4.98 5.73 5.94
C LEU A 77 3.52 5.31 6.04
N ASN A 78 2.67 5.75 5.13
CA ASN A 78 1.26 5.39 5.10
C ASN A 78 0.86 4.65 3.83
N GLY A 79 -0.26 3.93 3.89
CA GLY A 79 -0.75 3.19 2.75
C GLY A 79 -1.87 2.23 3.08
N HIS A 80 -2.12 1.31 2.15
CA HIS A 80 -3.18 0.32 2.22
C HIS A 80 -2.57 -1.08 2.36
N ILE A 81 -3.24 -1.98 3.07
CA ILE A 81 -2.91 -3.40 3.12
C ILE A 81 -4.11 -4.17 2.62
N CYS A 82 -3.89 -5.07 1.67
CA CYS A 82 -4.87 -6.05 1.23
C CYS A 82 -4.51 -7.39 1.87
N ILE A 83 -5.36 -7.89 2.80
CA ILE A 83 -5.12 -9.11 3.56
C ILE A 83 -6.07 -10.19 3.08
N PRO A 84 -5.58 -11.28 2.44
CA PRO A 84 -6.41 -12.41 2.06
C PRO A 84 -7.10 -13.04 3.27
N ARG A 85 -8.35 -13.44 3.09
CA ARG A 85 -9.10 -14.20 4.09
C ARG A 85 -8.69 -15.67 4.05
N GLY A 86 -8.75 -16.32 5.20
CA GLY A 86 -8.47 -17.75 5.34
C GLY A 86 -7.08 -18.04 5.89
N ARG A 87 -6.70 -19.31 5.86
CA ARG A 87 -5.41 -19.81 6.37
C ARG A 87 -4.56 -20.25 5.19
N GLY A 88 -3.32 -19.79 5.13
CA GLY A 88 -2.35 -20.28 4.16
C GLY A 88 -0.97 -19.71 4.43
N PRO A 89 0.07 -20.22 3.76
CA PRO A 89 1.16 -19.35 3.37
C PRO A 89 0.65 -18.44 2.26
N PHE A 90 0.79 -17.14 2.47
CA PHE A 90 0.43 -16.14 1.49
C PHE A 90 1.69 -15.31 1.20
N PRO A 91 2.14 -15.16 -0.07
CA PRO A 91 3.32 -14.37 -0.41
C PRO A 91 3.09 -12.87 -0.16
N LEU A 92 4.12 -12.21 0.34
CA LEU A 92 4.13 -10.76 0.54
C LEU A 92 4.53 -10.05 -0.76
N ALA A 93 3.64 -9.20 -1.28
CA ALA A 93 3.95 -8.25 -2.35
C ALA A 93 3.98 -6.82 -1.80
N VAL A 94 4.96 -6.00 -2.21
CA VAL A 94 5.04 -4.59 -1.83
C VAL A 94 4.97 -3.71 -3.07
N PHE A 95 3.99 -2.82 -3.13
CA PHE A 95 3.86 -1.82 -4.17
C PHE A 95 4.31 -0.46 -3.63
N ALA A 96 5.25 0.18 -4.32
CA ALA A 96 5.70 1.53 -4.02
C ALA A 96 5.49 2.41 -5.25
N HIS A 97 5.13 3.67 -5.03
CA HIS A 97 4.96 4.61 -6.11
C HIS A 97 6.30 5.01 -6.75
N GLY A 98 6.27 5.27 -8.06
CA GLY A 98 7.41 5.80 -8.80
C GLY A 98 7.51 7.33 -8.69
N ASN A 99 8.46 7.92 -9.40
CA ASN A 99 8.61 9.38 -9.46
C ASN A 99 7.51 10.03 -10.32
N HIS A 100 6.31 10.22 -9.76
CA HIS A 100 5.18 10.90 -10.39
C HIS A 100 4.70 12.08 -9.55
N ASN A 101 3.78 12.87 -10.12
CA ASN A 101 3.22 14.02 -9.40
C ASN A 101 2.42 13.52 -8.17
N PRO A 102 2.69 14.04 -6.96
CA PRO A 102 1.94 13.62 -5.77
C PRO A 102 0.43 13.93 -5.87
N PHE A 103 0.01 14.88 -6.69
CA PHE A 103 -1.41 15.15 -6.91
C PHE A 103 -2.10 14.07 -7.77
N GLU A 104 -1.36 13.17 -8.41
CA GLU A 104 -1.89 12.05 -9.19
C GLU A 104 -1.97 10.80 -8.32
N ASN A 105 -3.17 10.50 -7.82
CA ASN A 105 -3.38 9.39 -6.90
C ASN A 105 -3.27 8.02 -7.61
N SER A 106 -2.20 7.27 -7.31
CA SER A 106 -1.94 5.91 -7.83
C SER A 106 -2.61 4.80 -7.02
N THR A 107 -3.16 5.12 -5.84
CA THR A 107 -3.82 4.16 -4.93
C THR A 107 -4.89 3.31 -5.62
N PRO A 108 -5.81 3.86 -6.44
CA PRO A 108 -6.83 3.05 -7.12
C PRO A 108 -6.22 1.96 -8.02
N GLY A 109 -5.09 2.26 -8.68
CA GLY A 109 -4.38 1.30 -9.51
C GLY A 109 -3.75 0.16 -8.69
N TYR A 110 -3.19 0.46 -7.52
CA TYR A 110 -2.66 -0.57 -6.63
C TYR A 110 -3.76 -1.43 -5.99
N LEU A 111 -4.90 -0.83 -5.62
CA LEU A 111 -6.06 -1.58 -5.14
C LEU A 111 -6.64 -2.49 -6.23
N TYR A 112 -6.59 -2.06 -7.50
CA TYR A 112 -6.91 -2.94 -8.64
C TYR A 112 -5.92 -4.11 -8.74
N LEU A 113 -4.62 -3.87 -8.57
CA LEU A 113 -3.64 -4.97 -8.53
C LEU A 113 -3.90 -5.93 -7.35
N CYS A 114 -4.37 -5.46 -6.19
CA CYS A 114 -4.82 -6.37 -5.13
C CYS A 114 -5.92 -7.33 -5.60
N GLN A 115 -6.89 -6.83 -6.39
CA GLN A 115 -7.99 -7.66 -6.91
C GLN A 115 -7.51 -8.73 -7.88
N LEU A 116 -6.43 -8.48 -8.63
CA LEU A 116 -5.84 -9.47 -9.54
C LEU A 116 -4.92 -10.46 -8.79
N THR A 117 -4.20 -9.97 -7.78
CA THR A 117 -3.12 -10.70 -7.11
C THR A 117 -3.57 -11.51 -5.90
N THR A 118 -4.87 -11.60 -5.60
CA THR A 118 -5.38 -12.40 -4.46
C THR A 118 -5.10 -13.90 -4.61
N ARG A 119 -3.88 -14.20 -4.16
CA ARG A 119 -3.34 -15.40 -3.54
C ARG A 119 -2.32 -15.02 -2.44
N GLY A 120 -2.22 -13.74 -1.98
CA GLY A 120 -1.10 -13.19 -1.17
C GLY A 120 -1.41 -11.85 -0.43
N PRO A 121 -0.84 -11.50 0.75
CA PRO A 121 -0.92 -10.16 1.31
C PRO A 121 -0.15 -9.18 0.43
N SER A 122 -0.87 -8.15 -0.01
CA SER A 122 -0.31 -7.04 -0.77
C SER A 122 -0.23 -5.83 0.14
N PHE A 123 0.99 -5.38 0.39
CA PHE A 123 1.27 -4.13 1.09
C PHE A 123 1.45 -3.04 0.02
N ILE A 124 0.64 -2.00 0.11
CA ILE A 124 0.72 -0.85 -0.78
C ILE A 124 1.26 0.31 0.06
N SER A 125 2.39 0.87 -0.34
CA SER A 125 2.91 2.12 0.21
C SER A 125 2.68 3.24 -0.78
N SER A 126 1.91 4.23 -0.33
CA SER A 126 1.64 5.46 -1.05
C SER A 126 2.12 6.57 -0.12
N THR A 127 3.35 7.05 -0.28
CA THR A 127 3.79 8.28 0.37
C THR A 127 3.21 9.50 -0.31
#